data_AF-A0A844MS00-F1
#
_entry.id   AF-A0A844MS00-F1
#
_cell.length_a   1.000
_cell.length_b   1.000
_cell.length_c   1.000
_cell.angle_alpha   90.00
_cell.angle_beta   90.00
_cell.angle_gamma   90.00
#
_symmetry.space_group_name_H-M   'P 1'
#
loop_
_entity.id
_entity.type
_entity.pdbx_description
1 polymer ?
#
loop_
_entity_poly.entity_id
_entity_poly.type
_entity_poly.pdbx_seq_one_letter_code
_entity_poly.pdbx_strand_id
1 'polypeptide(L)' 'MLQRRIERAKVLLKVTRFSSAEIAYQVGFSNPSHFTAQFRKLTAVTPKQFRDSK' A
#
# COMPACT_ATOMS: atom_id res chain seq x y z
N MET A 1 -3.83 13.73 4.77
CA MET A 1 -4.54 12.43 4.96
C MET A 1 -3.93 11.29 4.16
N LEU A 2 -3.70 11.46 2.85
CA LEU A 2 -3.21 10.40 1.96
C LEU A 2 -1.84 9.83 2.35
N GLN A 3 -0.90 10.69 2.71
CA GLN A 3 0.45 10.30 3.13
C GLN A 3 0.43 9.37 4.36
N ARG A 4 -0.37 9.69 5.39
CA ARG A 4 -0.53 8.84 6.58
C ARG A 4 -1.10 7.45 6.24
N ARG A 5 -2.03 7.37 5.28
CA ARG A 5 -2.58 6.10 4.79
C ARG A 5 -1.51 5.25 4.10
N ILE A 6 -0.66 5.88 3.29
CA ILE A 6 0.46 5.19 2.63
C ILE A 6 1.53 4.75 3.63
N GLU A 7 1.87 5.57 4.63
CA GLU A 7 2.80 5.15 5.70
C GLU A 7 2.25 3.93 6.47
N ARG A 8 0.96 3.93 6.81
CA ARG A 8 0.32 2.76 7.44
C ARG A 8 0.33 1.55 6.51
N ALA A 9 0.10 1.74 5.21
CA ALA A 9 0.17 0.66 4.22
C ALA A 9 1.58 0.06 4.14
N LYS A 10 2.65 0.87 4.19
CA LYS A 10 4.04 0.38 4.24
C LYS A 10 4.29 -0.54 5.44
N VAL A 11 3.78 -0.16 6.61
CA VAL A 11 3.88 -1.00 7.82
C VAL A 11 3.15 -2.33 7.60
N LEU A 12 1.89 -2.27 7.13
CA LEU A 12 1.09 -3.48 6.86
C LEU A 12 1.73 -4.40 5.81
N LEU A 13 2.35 -3.82 4.77
CA LEU A 13 3.05 -4.58 3.73
C LEU A 13 4.23 -5.39 4.29
N LYS A 14 4.89 -4.90 5.35
CA LYS A 14 6.03 -5.54 6.01
C LYS A 14 5.64 -6.54 7.11
N VAL A 15 4.61 -6.22 7.90
CA VAL A 15 4.26 -7.00 9.10
C VAL A 15 3.16 -8.03 8.86
N THR A 16 2.45 -7.96 7.72
CA THR A 16 1.34 -8.87 7.39
C THR A 16 1.53 -9.55 6.05
N ARG A 17 0.81 -10.65 5.84
CA ARG A 17 0.74 -11.37 4.55
C ARG A 17 -0.47 -10.96 3.69
N PHE A 18 -1.19 -9.90 4.09
CA PHE A 18 -2.36 -9.44 3.35
C PHE A 18 -2.03 -9.08 1.91
N SER A 19 -2.94 -9.33 0.98
CA SER A 19 -2.83 -8.86 -0.38
C SER A 19 -2.80 -7.32 -0.44
N SER A 20 -2.27 -6.77 -1.54
CA SER A 20 -2.31 -5.32 -1.77
C SER A 20 -3.73 -4.77 -1.78
N ALA A 21 -4.71 -5.58 -2.19
CA ALA A 21 -6.13 -5.23 -2.15
C ALA A 21 -6.67 -5.13 -0.72
N GLU A 22 -6.41 -6.12 0.12
CA GLU A 22 -6.81 -6.09 1.54
C GLU A 22 -6.20 -4.90 2.28
N ILE A 23 -4.92 -4.60 2.02
CA ILE A 23 -4.25 -3.43 2.61
C ILE A 23 -4.88 -2.12 2.12
N ALA A 24 -5.27 -2.04 0.84
CA ALA A 24 -5.97 -0.88 0.32
C ALA A 24 -7.26 -0.60 1.10
N TYR A 25 -8.06 -1.63 1.35
CA TYR A 25 -9.29 -1.49 2.14
C TYR A 25 -9.01 -1.11 3.60
N GLN A 26 -8.02 -1.73 4.25
CA GLN A 26 -7.67 -1.40 5.64
C GLN A 26 -7.17 0.04 5.83
N VAL A 27 -6.49 0.60 4.83
CA VAL A 27 -5.99 1.99 4.89
C VAL A 27 -7.00 3.00 4.34
N GLY A 28 -8.23 2.57 4.05
CA GLY A 28 -9.36 3.43 3.71
C GLY A 28 -9.47 3.80 2.23
N PHE A 29 -8.94 2.98 1.33
CA PHE A 29 -9.20 3.08 -0.11
C PHE A 29 -10.36 2.15 -0.49
N SER A 30 -11.32 2.68 -1.24
CA SER A 30 -12.44 1.89 -1.78
C SER A 30 -12.06 1.12 -3.05
N ASN A 31 -10.92 1.46 -3.67
CA ASN A 31 -10.44 0.83 -4.90
C ASN A 31 -8.94 0.48 -4.80
N PRO A 32 -8.57 -0.83 -4.85
CA PRO A 32 -7.20 -1.31 -4.85
C PRO A 32 -6.31 -0.75 -5.98
N SER A 33 -6.86 -0.51 -7.15
CA SER A 33 -6.12 0.08 -8.28
C SER A 33 -5.75 1.53 -8.00
N HIS A 34 -6.66 2.30 -7.39
CA HIS A 34 -6.38 3.68 -6.96
C HIS A 34 -5.31 3.71 -5.87
N PHE A 35 -5.38 2.79 -4.90
CA PHE A 35 -4.33 2.61 -3.89
C PHE A 35 -2.97 2.33 -4.53
N THR A 36 -2.91 1.38 -5.47
CA THR A 36 -1.66 0.99 -6.13
C THR A 36 -1.03 2.15 -6.90
N ALA A 37 -1.85 2.90 -7.66
CA ALA A 37 -1.40 4.09 -8.37
C ALA A 37 -0.85 5.15 -7.41
N GLN A 38 -1.56 5.41 -6.31
CA GLN A 38 -1.17 6.42 -5.34
C GLN A 38 0.05 6.01 -4.50
N PHE A 39 0.14 4.73 -4.15
CA PHE A 39 1.30 4.17 -3.46
C PHE A 39 2.54 4.31 -4.34
N ARG A 40 2.45 3.94 -5.61
CA ARG A 40 3.56 4.13 -6.57
C ARG A 40 3.93 5.60 -6.74
N LYS A 41 2.95 6.50 -6.84
CA LYS A 41 3.20 7.94 -6.95
C LYS A 41 3.99 8.49 -5.76
N LEU A 42 3.76 7.97 -4.54
CA LEU A 42 4.38 8.47 -3.32
C LEU A 42 5.64 7.71 -2.89
N THR A 43 5.85 6.49 -3.39
CA THR A 43 6.97 5.62 -2.97
C THR A 43 7.89 5.22 -4.13
N ALA A 44 7.58 5.66 -5.35
CA ALA A 44 8.22 5.28 -6.62
C ALA A 44 8.09 3.80 -7.02
N VAL A 45 7.60 2.93 -6.14
CA VAL A 45 7.47 1.48 -6.38
C VAL A 45 6.04 0.99 -6.12
N THR A 46 5.67 -0.16 -6.69
CA THR A 46 4.35 -0.76 -6.40
C THR A 46 4.32 -1.39 -4.99
N PRO A 47 3.13 -1.57 -4.36
CA PRO A 47 3.01 -2.27 -3.08
C PRO A 47 3.64 -3.67 -3.09
N LYS A 48 3.55 -4.38 -4.21
CA LYS A 48 4.17 -5.70 -4.40
C LYS A 48 5.69 -5.61 -4.42
N GLN A 49 6.26 -4.71 -5.24
CA GLN A 49 7.71 -4.48 -5.27
C GLN A 49 8.25 -4.02 -3.92
N PHE A 50 7.50 -3.19 -3.20
CA PHE A 50 7.89 -2.75 -1.86
C PHE A 50 7.96 -3.91 -0.85
N ARG A 51 7.10 -4.91 -1.00
CA ARG A 51 7.12 -6.13 -0.19
C ARG A 51 8.25 -7.07 -0.57
N ASP A 52 8.50 -7.22 -1.86
CA ASP A 52 9.52 -8.13 -2.40
C ASP A 52 10.94 -7.55 -2.23
N SER A 53 11.07 -6.23 -2.03
CA SER A 53 12.32 -5.57 -1.65
C SER A 53 12.71 -5.97 -0.23
N LYS A 54 13.63 -6.94 -0.12
CA LYS A 54 14.36 -7.27 1.11
C LYS A 54 15.09 -6.04 1.66
#